data_AF-A0A7C4XD95-F1
#
_entry.id   AF-A0A7C4XD95-F1
#
_cell.length_a   1.000
_cell.length_b   1.000
_cell.length_c   1.000
_cell.angle_alpha   90.00
_cell.angle_beta   90.00
_cell.angle_gamma   90.00
#
_symmetry.space_group_name_H-M   'P 1'
#
loop_
_entity.id
_entity.type
_entity.pdbx_description
1 polymer ?
#
loop_
_entity_poly.entity_id
_entity_poly.type
_entity_poly.pdbx_seq_one_letter_code
_entity_poly.pdbx_strand_id
1 'polypeptide(L)' 'IFLAAVEATEEAIVDSLFTATTVVGRDGNTSPQLPVPIVAEILARYGRLA' A
#
# COMPACT_ATOMS: atom_id res chain seq x y z
N ILE A 1 8.54 10.89 21.06
CA ILE A 1 9.21 9.90 20.17
C ILE A 1 8.36 8.66 19.91
N PHE A 2 7.56 8.15 20.86
CA PHE A 2 6.77 6.94 20.62
C PHE A 2 5.65 7.12 19.58
N LEU A 3 4.87 8.20 19.63
CA LEU A 3 3.85 8.47 18.60
C LEU A 3 4.46 8.58 17.21
N ALA A 4 5.55 9.34 17.07
CA ALA A 4 6.27 9.47 15.80
C ALA A 4 6.78 8.12 15.26
N ALA A 5 7.20 7.20 16.13
CA ALA A 5 7.59 5.85 15.72
C ALA A 5 6.39 5.03 15.22
N VAL A 6 5.20 5.21 15.82
CA VAL A 6 3.96 4.57 15.35
C VAL A 6 3.59 5.09 13.97
N GLU A 7 3.49 6.42 13.81
CA GLU A 7 3.10 7.06 12.55
C GLU A 7 4.08 6.71 11.42
N ALA A 8 5.38 6.80 11.67
CA ALA A 8 6.39 6.48 10.66
C ALA A 8 6.37 5.00 10.25
N THR A 9 6.03 4.09 11.16
CA THR A 9 5.94 2.67 10.84
C THR A 9 4.67 2.36 10.05
N GLU A 10 3.56 2.99 10.41
CA GLU A 10 2.30 2.89 9.65
C GLU A 10 2.51 3.36 8.20
N GLU A 11 3.06 4.57 8.04
CA GLU A 11 3.30 5.16 6.72
C GLU A 11 4.28 4.32 5.90
N ALA A 12 5.39 3.85 6.50
CA ALA A 12 6.37 3.03 5.78
C ALA A 12 5.77 1.72 5.23
N ILE A 13 4.83 1.11 5.95
CA ILE A 13 4.13 -0.08 5.46
C ILE A 13 3.23 0.29 4.27
N VAL A 14 2.44 1.37 4.39
CA VAL A 14 1.55 1.84 3.32
C VAL A 14 2.36 2.21 2.07
N ASP A 15 3.42 3.00 2.22
CA ASP A 15 4.34 3.40 1.15
C ASP A 15 4.92 2.19 0.41
N SER A 16 5.34 1.16 1.15
CA SER A 16 5.90 -0.05 0.55
C SER A 16 4.91 -0.74 -0.40
N LEU A 17 3.62 -0.75 -0.06
CA LEU A 17 2.58 -1.37 -0.91
C LEU A 17 2.19 -0.49 -2.09
N PHE A 18 2.12 0.83 -1.90
CA PHE A 18 1.77 1.79 -2.96
C PHE A 18 2.88 1.96 -4.00
N THR A 19 4.13 1.72 -3.61
CA THR A 19 5.30 1.80 -4.51
C THR A 19 5.70 0.45 -5.10
N ALA A 20 5.22 -0.66 -4.53
CA ALA A 20 5.53 -2.00 -5.03
C ALA A 20 5.04 -2.20 -6.47
N THR A 21 5.89 -2.81 -7.28
CA THR A 21 5.55 -3.25 -8.64
C THR A 21 5.21 -4.74 -8.68
N THR A 22 4.48 -5.18 -9.69
CA THR A 22 4.25 -6.62 -9.89
C THR A 22 5.59 -7.33 -10.11
N VAL A 23 5.83 -8.41 -9.37
CA VAL A 23 7.05 -9.23 -9.47
C VAL A 23 6.67 -10.66 -9.82
N VAL A 24 7.38 -11.24 -10.79
CA VAL A 24 7.35 -12.68 -11.06
C VAL A 24 8.63 -13.29 -10.51
N GLY A 25 8.49 -14.15 -9.50
CA GLY A 25 9.58 -14.84 -8.82
C GLY A 25 9.82 -16.25 -9.35
N ARG A 26 10.50 -17.04 -8.52
CA ARG A 26 10.84 -18.44 -8.81
C ARG A 26 9.59 -19.26 -9.15
N ASP A 27 9.72 -20.17 -10.10
CA ASP A 27 8.67 -21.11 -10.54
C ASP A 27 7.38 -20.41 -11.02
N GLY A 28 7.48 -19.15 -11.47
CA GLY A 28 6.34 -18.37 -11.96
C GLY A 28 5.46 -17.78 -10.86
N ASN A 29 5.87 -17.85 -9.59
CA ASN A 29 5.12 -17.24 -8.49
C ASN A 29 5.01 -15.73 -8.70
N THR A 30 3.79 -15.22 -8.83
CA THR A 30 3.55 -13.81 -9.14
C THR A 30 2.99 -13.09 -7.92
N SER A 31 3.66 -12.01 -7.51
CA SER A 31 3.17 -11.06 -6.52
C SER A 31 2.67 -9.82 -7.25
N PRO A 32 1.34 -9.61 -7.38
CA PRO A 32 0.80 -8.43 -8.04
C PRO A 32 1.05 -7.16 -7.20
N GLN A 33 1.23 -6.03 -7.87
CA GLN A 33 1.18 -4.73 -7.21
C GLN A 33 -0.21 -4.43 -6.64
N LEU A 34 -0.26 -3.47 -5.71
CA LEU A 34 -1.52 -2.93 -5.22
C LEU A 34 -2.32 -2.28 -6.37
N PRO A 35 -3.62 -2.56 -6.53
CA PRO A 35 -4.46 -1.89 -7.52
C PRO A 35 -4.86 -0.49 -7.02
N VAL A 36 -3.91 0.46 -7.10
CA VAL A 36 -4.05 1.84 -6.57
C VAL A 36 -5.37 2.53 -6.96
N PRO A 37 -5.85 2.47 -8.21
CA PRO A 37 -7.13 3.09 -8.57
C PRO A 37 -8.32 2.55 -7.77
N ILE A 38 -8.38 1.23 -7.54
CA ILE A 38 -9.44 0.57 -6.78
C ILE A 38 -9.36 0.98 -5.30
N VAL A 39 -8.15 1.05 -4.75
CA VAL A 39 -7.94 1.49 -3.37
C VAL A 39 -8.43 2.94 -3.19
N ALA A 40 -8.10 3.82 -4.13
CA ALA A 40 -8.59 5.20 -4.11
C ALA A 40 -10.12 5.29 -4.18
N GLU A 41 -10.77 4.47 -5.01
CA GLU A 41 -12.24 4.37 -5.06
C GLU A 41 -12.85 3.91 -3.73
N ILE A 42 -12.21 2.92 -3.07
CA ILE A 42 -12.63 2.45 -1.76
C ILE A 42 -12.50 3.58 -0.73
N LEU A 43 -11.36 4.28 -0.68
CA LEU A 43 -11.16 5.40 0.24
C LEU A 43 -12.19 6.51 0.01
N ALA A 44 -12.47 6.86 -1.25
CA ALA A 44 -13.48 7.84 -1.62
C ALA A 44 -14.88 7.44 -1.14
N ARG A 45 -15.27 6.17 -1.33
CA ARG A 45 -16.58 5.64 -0.88
C ARG A 45 -16.81 5.82 0.62
N TYR A 46 -15.75 5.76 1.42
CA TYR A 46 -15.82 5.93 2.88
C TYR A 46 -15.48 7.36 3.34
N GLY A 47 -15.31 8.31 2.42
CA GLY A 47 -14.96 9.70 2.77
C GLY A 47 -13.58 9.84 3.40
N ARG A 48 -12.63 8.99 2.99
CA ARG A 48 -11.23 8.94 3.47
C ARG A 48 -10.20 9.32 2.41
N LEU A 49 -10.64 9.78 1.25
CA LEU A 49 -9.79 10.37 0.22
C LEU A 49 -9.84 11.90 0.38
N ALA A 50 -8.70 12.52 0.69
CA ALA A 50 -8.56 13.95 0.94
C ALA A 50 -7.97 14.69 -0.27
#